data_AF-A0A218XA14-F1
#
_entry.id   AF-A0A218XA14-F1
#
_cell.length_a   1.000
_cell.length_b   1.000
_cell.length_c   1.000
_cell.angle_alpha   90.00
_cell.angle_beta   90.00
_cell.angle_gamma   90.00
#
_symmetry.space_group_name_H-M   'P 1'
#
loop_
_entity.id
_entity.type
_entity.pdbx_description
1 polymer ?
#
loop_
_entity_poly.entity_id
_entity_poly.type
_entity_poly.pdbx_seq_one_letter_code
_entity_poly.pdbx_strand_id
1 'polypeptide(L)'
;MIMAVLQYYKLDHTIDHVEKASRFHTSGGGLLICLAYSGSGLFGSTRSVVSKIEGDFSCTAEAIRAIPVLKKAYGDSMRKVMHVGPETCSVVSKLLTEEEREAWGVEPYDLEDAHGHCKALVRRGIVRVADIKFPLPYRPKSFNLVMVSDALDYLSPRYLNKTLPDLARVASDGVIVFAGSPGQQRAKVAELSKFGRPAKMRSRSWWGKYFMQMNSEENEAVAKKFEQASSKMTFQPSCQIFHLKPYH
;
A
#
# COMPACT_ATOMS: atom_id res chain seq x y z
N MET A 1 26.70 -2.95 -63.33
CA MET A 1 25.48 -2.46 -64.00
C MET A 1 24.35 -3.37 -63.57
N ILE A 2 23.47 -2.87 -62.71
CA ILE A 2 22.04 -3.20 -62.54
C ILE A 2 21.59 -2.42 -61.30
N MET A 3 20.70 -1.47 -61.55
CA MET A 3 19.92 -0.74 -60.56
C MET A 3 18.79 -1.62 -60.03
N ALA A 4 18.41 -1.40 -58.76
CA ALA A 4 17.06 -1.51 -58.18
C ALA A 4 17.25 -1.54 -56.63
N VAL A 5 16.46 -0.93 -55.74
CA VAL A 5 15.06 -0.54 -55.72
C VAL A 5 14.89 0.65 -54.75
N LEU A 6 14.10 1.65 -55.15
CA LEU A 6 13.47 2.63 -54.26
C LEU A 6 12.32 1.96 -53.49
N GLN A 7 12.26 2.11 -52.17
CA GLN A 7 10.96 2.29 -51.51
C GLN A 7 11.07 3.15 -50.25
N TYR A 8 10.62 4.39 -50.43
CA TYR A 8 10.30 5.34 -49.37
C TYR A 8 9.15 4.79 -48.53
N TYR A 9 9.39 4.56 -47.23
CA TYR A 9 8.33 4.60 -46.23
C TYR A 9 8.55 5.82 -45.35
N LYS A 10 7.55 6.69 -45.41
CA LYS A 10 7.37 7.94 -44.66
C LYS A 10 7.14 7.58 -43.19
N LEU A 11 8.12 7.87 -42.33
CA LEU A 11 7.95 7.90 -40.88
C LEU A 11 8.09 9.35 -40.45
N ASP A 12 6.96 9.96 -40.08
CA ASP A 12 6.91 11.30 -39.55
C ASP A 12 7.72 11.41 -38.26
N HIS A 13 8.47 12.50 -38.21
CA HIS A 13 9.34 12.95 -37.15
C HIS A 13 8.58 13.23 -35.84
N THR A 14 9.09 12.72 -34.71
CA THR A 14 9.50 13.61 -33.60
C THR A 14 10.62 12.93 -32.81
N ILE A 15 11.85 13.34 -33.10
CA ILE A 15 13.07 13.07 -32.34
C ILE A 15 13.23 14.27 -31.41
N ASP A 16 13.41 14.04 -30.11
CA ASP A 16 14.12 14.98 -29.25
C ASP A 16 15.30 14.28 -28.56
N HIS A 17 16.47 14.59 -29.11
CA HIS A 17 17.79 14.74 -28.52
C HIS A 17 18.27 13.78 -27.41
N VAL A 18 19.16 12.86 -27.79
CA VAL A 18 20.28 12.42 -26.91
C VAL A 18 21.60 12.72 -27.64
N GLU A 19 22.34 13.66 -27.05
CA GLU A 19 23.67 14.10 -27.44
C GLU A 19 24.70 12.96 -27.25
N LYS A 20 25.40 12.56 -28.32
CA LYS A 20 26.46 11.55 -28.28
C LYS A 20 27.81 12.22 -28.05
N ALA A 21 28.43 11.93 -26.91
CA ALA A 21 29.84 12.26 -26.65
C ALA A 21 30.74 11.15 -27.21
N SER A 22 31.34 11.38 -28.37
CA SER A 22 32.41 10.53 -28.94
C SER A 22 33.76 11.07 -28.46
N ARG A 23 34.42 10.40 -27.52
CA ARG A 23 35.76 10.80 -27.05
C ARG A 23 36.82 10.00 -27.83
N PHE A 24 37.49 10.66 -28.77
CA PHE A 24 38.62 10.11 -29.53
C PHE A 24 39.93 10.36 -28.79
N HIS A 25 40.73 9.33 -28.56
CA HIS A 25 42.10 9.47 -28.09
C HIS A 25 43.01 8.69 -29.04
N THR A 26 43.89 9.40 -29.76
CA THR A 26 44.88 8.82 -30.68
C THR A 26 46.27 8.92 -30.08
N SER A 27 46.88 7.78 -29.75
CA SER A 27 48.34 7.59 -29.70
C SER A 27 48.65 6.09 -29.68
N GLY A 28 49.13 5.57 -30.82
CA GLY A 28 49.87 4.30 -30.91
C GLY A 28 49.10 2.98 -30.78
N GLY A 29 48.83 2.32 -31.91
CA GLY A 29 48.58 0.87 -31.99
C GLY A 29 47.13 0.40 -31.82
N GLY A 30 46.47 0.06 -32.93
CA GLY A 30 45.21 -0.71 -32.97
C GLY A 30 43.92 0.11 -32.84
N LEU A 31 43.11 0.13 -33.90
CA LEU A 31 41.77 0.72 -33.89
C LEU A 31 40.78 -0.28 -33.27
N LEU A 32 40.43 -0.10 -31.99
CA LEU A 32 39.34 -0.83 -31.35
C LEU A 32 38.05 0.00 -31.40
N ILE A 33 37.13 -0.40 -32.28
CA ILE A 33 35.77 0.14 -32.32
C ILE A 33 34.91 -0.67 -31.34
N CYS A 34 34.71 -0.15 -30.13
CA CYS A 34 33.74 -0.72 -29.19
C CYS A 34 32.33 -0.25 -29.56
N LEU A 35 31.59 -1.07 -30.31
CA LEU A 35 30.14 -0.93 -30.48
C LEU A 35 29.44 -1.56 -29.28
N ALA A 36 29.04 -0.76 -28.29
CA ALA A 36 28.18 -1.22 -27.22
C ALA A 36 26.74 -1.37 -27.73
N TYR A 37 26.38 -2.58 -28.15
CA TYR A 37 24.99 -2.99 -28.42
C TYR A 37 24.33 -3.34 -27.08
N SER A 38 23.51 -2.46 -26.52
CA SER A 38 22.66 -2.81 -25.38
C SER A 38 21.36 -3.44 -25.89
N GLY A 39 21.47 -4.72 -26.24
CA GLY A 39 20.32 -5.60 -26.49
C GLY A 39 19.75 -6.14 -25.18
N SER A 40 18.42 -6.14 -25.08
CA SER A 40 17.61 -6.58 -23.95
C SER A 40 17.94 -7.98 -23.44
N GLY A 41 18.37 -8.07 -22.17
CA GLY A 41 18.46 -9.31 -21.40
C GLY A 41 17.42 -9.34 -20.28
N LEU A 42 16.41 -10.19 -20.45
CA LEU A 42 15.59 -10.76 -19.38
C LEU A 42 16.53 -11.50 -18.39
N PHE A 43 16.60 -11.07 -17.13
CA PHE A 43 16.50 -11.93 -15.94
C PHE A 43 16.65 -11.13 -14.63
N GLY A 44 15.67 -11.32 -13.74
CA GLY A 44 15.88 -11.46 -12.29
C GLY A 44 16.62 -10.37 -11.54
N SER A 45 15.88 -9.34 -11.10
CA SER A 45 15.87 -8.90 -9.69
C SER A 45 14.92 -7.71 -9.58
N THR A 46 13.68 -7.94 -9.17
CA THR A 46 12.86 -6.89 -8.56
C THR A 46 13.53 -6.51 -7.24
N ARG A 47 14.57 -5.67 -7.32
CA ARG A 47 14.93 -4.79 -6.22
C ARG A 47 13.74 -3.87 -6.04
N SER A 48 12.92 -4.19 -5.04
CA SER A 48 12.00 -3.23 -4.45
C SER A 48 12.82 -1.97 -4.15
N VAL A 49 12.55 -0.90 -4.90
CA VAL A 49 13.05 0.44 -4.60
C VAL A 49 12.35 0.85 -3.32
N VAL A 50 12.86 0.39 -2.18
CA VAL A 50 12.67 1.08 -0.90
C VAL A 50 13.72 2.17 -0.93
N SER A 51 13.41 3.25 -1.66
CA SER A 51 14.13 4.50 -1.46
C SER A 51 13.92 4.86 0.00
N LYS A 52 14.99 4.74 0.79
CA LYS A 52 15.08 5.23 2.15
C LYS A 52 15.01 6.76 2.07
N ILE A 53 13.79 7.29 1.91
CA ILE A 53 13.50 8.70 2.13
C ILE A 53 13.25 8.81 3.63
N GLU A 54 14.26 9.35 4.29
CA GLU A 54 14.24 9.82 5.67
C GLU A 54 13.08 10.85 5.78
N GLY A 55 11.93 10.44 6.33
CA GLY A 55 10.80 11.34 6.62
C GLY A 55 9.40 10.87 6.21
N ASP A 56 9.26 9.80 5.42
CA ASP A 56 7.95 9.35 4.89
C ASP A 56 7.37 8.17 5.70
N PHE A 57 6.89 8.43 6.90
CA PHE A 57 6.22 7.43 7.72
C PHE A 57 4.71 7.41 7.41
N SER A 58 4.27 6.47 6.58
CA SER A 58 2.86 6.13 6.37
C SER A 58 2.53 4.82 7.08
N CYS A 59 1.37 4.76 7.73
CA CYS A 59 0.91 3.53 8.36
C CYS A 59 0.50 2.45 7.35
N THR A 60 0.25 2.82 6.10
CA THR A 60 0.06 1.87 4.99
C THR A 60 1.35 1.10 4.70
N ALA A 61 2.50 1.80 4.60
CA ALA A 61 3.78 1.13 4.42
C ALA A 61 4.11 0.21 5.61
N GLU A 62 3.71 0.60 6.82
CA GLU A 62 3.82 -0.26 7.99
C GLU A 62 2.91 -1.48 7.94
N ALA A 63 1.67 -1.34 7.46
CA ALA A 63 0.75 -2.46 7.27
C ALA A 63 1.36 -3.55 6.38
N ILE A 64 2.05 -3.16 5.29
CA ILE A 64 2.78 -4.10 4.41
C ILE A 64 3.88 -4.84 5.19
N ARG A 65 4.71 -4.11 5.94
CA ARG A 65 5.80 -4.70 6.74
C ARG A 65 5.29 -5.59 7.87
N ALA A 66 4.10 -5.30 8.41
CA ALA A 66 3.49 -6.06 9.49
C ALA A 66 2.87 -7.40 9.03
N ILE A 67 2.62 -7.61 7.73
CA ILE A 67 1.95 -8.84 7.22
C ILE A 67 2.58 -10.14 7.75
N PRO A 68 3.91 -10.33 7.74
CA PRO A 68 4.52 -11.56 8.28
C PRO A 68 4.30 -11.73 9.78
N VAL A 69 4.28 -10.63 10.54
CA VAL A 69 4.04 -10.62 11.98
C VAL A 69 2.57 -10.92 12.28
N LEU A 70 1.65 -10.30 11.53
CA LEU A 70 0.22 -10.56 11.59
C LEU A 70 -0.10 -12.02 11.29
N LYS A 71 0.58 -12.63 10.31
CA LYS A 71 0.43 -14.05 9.99
C LYS A 71 0.77 -14.94 11.20
N LYS A 72 1.78 -14.58 11.99
CA LYS A 72 2.11 -15.30 13.23
C LYS A 72 1.10 -15.07 14.35
N ALA A 73 0.51 -13.87 14.43
CA ALA A 73 -0.44 -13.52 15.47
C ALA A 73 -1.84 -14.12 15.23
N TYR A 74 -2.31 -14.07 13.99
CA TYR A 74 -3.67 -14.45 13.58
C TYR A 74 -3.76 -15.88 13.03
N GLY A 75 -2.66 -16.45 12.51
CA GLY A 75 -2.69 -17.78 11.89
C GLY A 75 -3.74 -17.88 10.79
N ASP A 76 -4.63 -18.86 10.92
CA ASP A 76 -5.66 -19.19 9.92
C ASP A 76 -6.72 -18.10 9.77
N SER A 77 -6.91 -17.24 10.78
CA SER A 77 -7.78 -16.05 10.65
C SER A 77 -7.27 -15.07 9.59
N MET A 78 -6.00 -15.15 9.17
CA MET A 78 -5.47 -14.30 8.09
C MET A 78 -5.72 -14.87 6.69
N ARG A 79 -6.77 -15.69 6.50
CA ARG A 79 -7.13 -16.30 5.21
C ARG A 79 -7.86 -15.35 4.27
N LYS A 80 -8.84 -14.58 4.77
CA LYS A 80 -9.68 -13.68 3.96
C LYS A 80 -9.58 -12.25 4.49
N VAL A 81 -8.80 -11.41 3.83
CA VAL A 81 -8.40 -10.08 4.36
C VAL A 81 -8.93 -8.96 3.47
N MET A 82 -9.55 -7.94 4.06
CA MET A 82 -9.83 -6.68 3.38
C MET A 82 -8.92 -5.59 3.91
N HIS A 83 -8.24 -4.86 3.03
CA HIS A 83 -7.54 -3.63 3.39
C HIS A 83 -8.38 -2.39 3.05
N VAL A 84 -8.33 -1.38 3.90
CA VAL A 84 -9.00 -0.09 3.72
C VAL A 84 -8.01 1.02 3.99
N GLY A 85 -7.72 1.85 3.00
CA GLY A 85 -6.78 2.96 3.17
C GLY A 85 -6.16 3.43 1.88
N PRO A 86 -5.37 4.53 1.94
CA PRO A 86 -4.59 4.98 0.81
C PRO A 86 -3.66 3.86 0.33
N GLU A 87 -3.34 3.87 -0.95
CA GLU A 87 -2.47 2.88 -1.59
C GLU A 87 -2.92 1.42 -1.36
N THR A 88 -4.21 1.17 -1.20
CA THR A 88 -4.70 -0.19 -0.88
C THR A 88 -4.28 -1.24 -1.91
N CYS A 89 -4.05 -0.83 -3.15
CA CYS A 89 -3.56 -1.71 -4.22
C CYS A 89 -2.21 -2.35 -3.88
N SER A 90 -1.30 -1.65 -3.20
CA SER A 90 0.02 -2.18 -2.84
C SER A 90 -0.10 -3.23 -1.73
N VAL A 91 -0.91 -2.95 -0.70
CA VAL A 91 -1.20 -3.88 0.40
C VAL A 91 -1.89 -5.15 -0.12
N VAL A 92 -2.93 -4.99 -0.94
CA VAL A 92 -3.64 -6.11 -1.56
C VAL A 92 -2.72 -6.94 -2.44
N SER A 93 -1.88 -6.29 -3.25
CA SER A 93 -0.90 -7.00 -4.08
C SER A 93 0.04 -7.84 -3.22
N LYS A 94 0.54 -7.28 -2.10
CA LYS A 94 1.39 -8.03 -1.17
C LYS A 94 0.63 -9.21 -0.54
N LEU A 95 -0.60 -9.01 -0.07
CA LEU A 95 -1.41 -10.09 0.50
C LEU A 95 -1.69 -11.21 -0.51
N LEU A 96 -1.91 -10.89 -1.78
CA LEU A 96 -2.12 -11.89 -2.84
C LEU A 96 -0.85 -12.71 -3.17
N THR A 97 0.35 -12.25 -2.77
CA THR A 97 1.58 -13.06 -2.89
C THR A 97 1.73 -14.09 -1.78
N GLU A 98 0.92 -14.01 -0.74
CA GLU A 98 1.00 -14.90 0.42
C GLU A 98 0.10 -16.13 0.21
N GLU A 99 0.64 -17.32 0.47
CA GLU A 99 -0.05 -18.61 0.22
C GLU A 99 -1.39 -18.74 0.95
N GLU A 100 -2.39 -19.29 0.25
CA GLU A 100 -3.73 -19.57 0.77
C GLU A 100 -4.49 -18.35 1.32
N ARG A 101 -4.20 -17.15 0.78
CA ARG A 101 -4.88 -15.90 1.17
C ARG A 101 -5.68 -15.32 0.03
N GLU A 102 -6.87 -14.86 0.39
CA GLU A 102 -7.71 -14.03 -0.47
C GLU A 102 -7.70 -12.60 0.08
N ALA A 103 -7.55 -11.63 -0.82
CA ALA A 103 -7.42 -10.23 -0.44
C ALA A 103 -8.31 -9.31 -1.27
N TRP A 104 -8.91 -8.32 -0.60
CA TRP A 104 -9.71 -7.25 -1.22
C TRP A 104 -9.26 -5.89 -0.70
N GLY A 105 -9.53 -4.85 -1.48
CA GLY A 105 -9.22 -3.48 -1.11
C GLY A 105 -10.42 -2.56 -1.19
N VAL A 106 -10.45 -1.57 -0.30
CA VAL A 106 -11.28 -0.38 -0.44
C VAL A 106 -10.37 0.83 -0.45
N GLU A 107 -10.30 1.50 -1.59
CA GLU A 107 -9.61 2.76 -1.76
C GLU A 107 -10.62 3.89 -1.46
N PRO A 108 -10.44 4.68 -0.39
CA PRO A 108 -11.38 5.75 -0.06
C PRO A 108 -11.30 6.96 -0.99
N TYR A 109 -10.29 7.01 -1.87
CA TYR A 109 -9.89 8.17 -2.65
C TYR A 109 -9.82 7.85 -4.14
N ASP A 110 -9.78 8.90 -4.97
CA ASP A 110 -9.71 8.73 -6.42
C ASP A 110 -8.35 8.14 -6.86
N LEU A 111 -8.38 7.42 -7.98
CA LEU A 111 -7.30 6.71 -8.62
C LEU A 111 -6.91 7.33 -9.98
N GLU A 112 -7.24 8.60 -10.24
CA GLU A 112 -6.95 9.28 -11.51
C GLU A 112 -5.49 9.04 -11.98
N ASP A 113 -4.54 9.24 -11.06
CA ASP A 113 -3.10 9.07 -11.28
C ASP A 113 -2.56 7.67 -10.96
N ALA A 114 -3.43 6.68 -10.71
CA ALA A 114 -2.97 5.37 -10.27
C ALA A 114 -2.25 4.59 -11.39
N HIS A 115 -1.20 3.86 -11.00
CA HIS A 115 -0.47 2.96 -11.88
C HIS A 115 -1.37 1.89 -12.52
N GLY A 116 -0.98 1.41 -13.70
CA GLY A 116 -1.77 0.43 -14.48
C GLY A 116 -2.12 -0.85 -13.71
N HIS A 117 -1.24 -1.31 -12.81
CA HIS A 117 -1.50 -2.47 -11.95
C HIS A 117 -2.68 -2.24 -10.99
N CYS A 118 -2.75 -1.06 -10.37
CA CYS A 118 -3.87 -0.72 -9.48
C CYS A 118 -5.19 -0.63 -10.28
N LYS A 119 -5.14 0.00 -11.46
CA LYS A 119 -6.29 0.04 -12.38
C LYS A 119 -6.77 -1.37 -12.78
N ALA A 120 -5.88 -2.34 -12.93
CA ALA A 120 -6.23 -3.74 -13.19
C ALA A 120 -6.94 -4.41 -12.00
N LEU A 121 -6.48 -4.18 -10.76
CA LEU A 121 -7.15 -4.70 -9.56
C LEU A 121 -8.56 -4.13 -9.38
N VAL A 122 -8.76 -2.86 -9.75
CA VAL A 122 -10.08 -2.21 -9.74
C VAL A 122 -11.00 -2.81 -10.79
N ARG A 123 -10.53 -2.96 -12.04
CA ARG A 123 -11.30 -3.57 -13.13
C ARG A 123 -11.75 -5.00 -12.81
N ARG A 124 -10.93 -5.75 -12.06
CA ARG A 124 -11.26 -7.10 -11.58
C ARG A 124 -12.21 -7.13 -10.38
N GLY A 125 -12.56 -5.97 -9.82
CA GLY A 125 -13.41 -5.87 -8.62
C GLY A 125 -12.73 -6.34 -7.33
N ILE A 126 -11.41 -6.56 -7.34
CA ILE A 126 -10.62 -6.92 -6.16
C ILE A 126 -10.45 -5.70 -5.25
N VAL A 127 -10.18 -4.55 -5.87
CA VAL A 127 -10.16 -3.25 -5.19
C VAL A 127 -11.40 -2.46 -5.62
N ARG A 128 -12.09 -1.86 -4.66
CA ARG A 128 -13.23 -0.96 -4.92
C ARG A 128 -12.87 0.46 -4.48
N VAL A 129 -13.25 1.44 -5.30
CA VAL A 129 -13.21 2.85 -4.87
C VAL A 129 -14.52 3.14 -4.15
N ALA A 130 -14.46 3.47 -2.86
CA ALA A 130 -15.65 3.75 -2.07
C ALA A 130 -15.34 4.64 -0.86
N ASP A 131 -16.17 5.66 -0.66
CA ASP A 131 -16.04 6.57 0.47
C ASP A 131 -16.48 5.89 1.78
N ILE A 132 -15.50 5.66 2.67
CA ILE A 132 -15.68 4.95 3.94
C ILE A 132 -16.51 5.71 4.99
N LYS A 133 -16.92 6.95 4.69
CA LYS A 133 -17.94 7.67 5.50
C LYS A 133 -19.33 7.04 5.34
N PHE A 134 -19.53 6.22 4.31
CA PHE A 134 -20.77 5.50 4.02
C PHE A 134 -20.58 3.98 4.22
N PRO A 135 -21.68 3.23 4.44
CA PRO A 135 -21.60 1.80 4.64
C PRO A 135 -20.95 1.08 3.45
N LEU A 136 -20.02 0.19 3.75
CA LEU A 136 -19.34 -0.64 2.78
C LEU A 136 -20.32 -1.62 2.12
N PRO A 137 -20.19 -1.84 0.79
CA PRO A 137 -21.10 -2.68 0.02
C PRO A 137 -20.82 -4.19 0.20
N TYR A 138 -20.55 -4.60 1.43
CA TYR A 138 -20.28 -5.99 1.82
C TYR A 138 -21.27 -6.44 2.88
N ARG A 139 -21.60 -7.73 2.87
CA ARG A 139 -22.46 -8.34 3.89
C ARG A 139 -21.70 -8.41 5.23
N PRO A 140 -22.40 -8.46 6.38
CA PRO A 140 -21.74 -8.73 7.65
C PRO A 140 -20.88 -10.00 7.60
N LYS A 141 -19.73 -10.01 8.29
CA LYS A 141 -18.82 -11.16 8.40
C LYS A 141 -18.34 -11.71 7.04
N SER A 142 -18.13 -10.81 6.07
CA SER A 142 -17.62 -11.17 4.72
C SER A 142 -16.13 -11.46 4.68
N PHE A 143 -15.36 -10.93 5.64
CA PHE A 143 -13.90 -11.06 5.74
C PHE A 143 -13.54 -11.56 7.12
N ASN A 144 -12.49 -12.38 7.23
CA ASN A 144 -11.95 -12.76 8.53
C ASN A 144 -11.36 -11.54 9.22
N LEU A 145 -10.48 -10.82 8.51
CA LEU A 145 -9.79 -9.64 9.02
C LEU A 145 -10.02 -8.43 8.13
N VAL A 146 -10.18 -7.29 8.79
CA VAL A 146 -10.19 -5.98 8.13
C VAL A 146 -9.02 -5.16 8.64
N MET A 147 -8.08 -4.85 7.77
CA MET A 147 -6.95 -3.97 8.05
C MET A 147 -7.31 -2.55 7.59
N VAL A 148 -7.15 -1.56 8.45
CA VAL A 148 -7.32 -0.16 8.09
C VAL A 148 -6.05 0.62 8.45
N SER A 149 -5.49 1.35 7.49
CA SER A 149 -4.27 2.14 7.69
C SER A 149 -4.46 3.55 7.16
N ASP A 150 -3.97 4.55 7.91
CA ASP A 150 -4.03 6.01 7.66
C ASP A 150 -5.45 6.62 7.54
N ALA A 151 -6.45 5.90 7.03
CA ALA A 151 -7.76 6.44 6.66
C ALA A 151 -8.57 6.97 7.83
N LEU A 152 -8.49 6.33 9.01
CA LEU A 152 -9.24 6.76 10.19
C LEU A 152 -8.71 8.08 10.76
N ASP A 153 -7.43 8.39 10.56
CA ASP A 153 -6.84 9.64 11.05
C ASP A 153 -7.46 10.87 10.37
N TYR A 154 -7.95 10.71 9.13
CA TYR A 154 -8.61 11.76 8.36
C TYR A 154 -10.09 11.94 8.70
N LEU A 155 -10.70 11.05 9.49
CA LEU A 155 -12.11 11.13 9.83
C LEU A 155 -12.37 12.03 11.05
N SER A 156 -13.45 12.80 10.98
CA SER A 156 -13.98 13.49 12.17
C SER A 156 -14.65 12.47 13.10
N PRO A 157 -14.80 12.77 14.41
CA PRO A 157 -15.51 11.89 15.34
C PRO A 157 -16.89 11.43 14.83
N ARG A 158 -17.66 12.34 14.20
CA ARG A 158 -18.97 12.01 13.59
C ARG A 158 -18.89 10.86 12.58
N TYR A 159 -17.85 10.82 11.75
CA TYR A 159 -17.70 9.77 10.75
C TYR A 159 -17.04 8.52 11.33
N LEU A 160 -16.07 8.67 12.23
CA LEU A 160 -15.49 7.55 12.97
C LEU A 160 -16.58 6.69 13.63
N ASN A 161 -17.55 7.32 14.31
CA ASN A 161 -18.67 6.65 14.99
C ASN A 161 -19.53 5.81 14.04
N LYS A 162 -19.47 6.03 12.72
CA LYS A 162 -20.18 5.23 11.71
C LYS A 162 -19.25 4.21 11.05
N THR A 163 -18.04 4.65 10.71
CA THR A 163 -17.06 3.85 9.96
C THR A 163 -16.53 2.68 10.79
N LEU A 164 -16.17 2.88 12.07
CA LEU A 164 -15.63 1.79 12.88
C LEU A 164 -16.65 0.64 13.07
N PRO A 165 -17.93 0.92 13.42
CA PRO A 165 -18.96 -0.11 13.42
C PRO A 165 -19.12 -0.86 12.11
N ASP A 166 -19.04 -0.15 10.98
CA ASP A 166 -19.21 -0.76 9.67
C ASP A 166 -18.03 -1.66 9.29
N LEU A 167 -16.80 -1.26 9.62
CA LEU A 167 -15.60 -2.11 9.51
C LEU A 167 -15.72 -3.36 10.39
N ALA A 168 -16.16 -3.20 11.64
CA ALA A 168 -16.37 -4.31 12.56
C ALA A 168 -17.48 -5.26 12.10
N ARG A 169 -18.55 -4.71 11.49
CA ARG A 169 -19.68 -5.49 10.94
C ARG A 169 -19.23 -6.44 9.84
N VAL A 170 -18.34 -6.01 8.94
CA VAL A 170 -17.89 -6.84 7.82
C VAL A 170 -16.78 -7.82 8.19
N ALA A 171 -16.15 -7.66 9.36
CA ALA A 171 -15.15 -8.57 9.93
C ALA A 171 -15.80 -9.71 10.72
N SER A 172 -15.26 -10.93 10.62
CA SER A 172 -15.68 -12.08 11.45
C SER A 172 -14.76 -12.38 12.61
N ASP A 173 -13.45 -12.08 12.48
CA ASP A 173 -12.42 -12.46 13.46
C ASP A 173 -11.75 -11.24 14.10
N GLY A 174 -11.68 -10.11 13.38
CA GLY A 174 -11.19 -8.86 13.97
C GLY A 174 -10.91 -7.72 12.98
N VAL A 175 -10.70 -6.53 13.55
CA VAL A 175 -10.28 -5.33 12.83
C VAL A 175 -8.90 -4.92 13.34
N ILE A 176 -7.99 -4.62 12.42
CA ILE A 176 -6.63 -4.15 12.72
C ILE A 176 -6.53 -2.70 12.31
N VAL A 177 -6.28 -1.80 13.26
CA VAL A 177 -6.15 -0.37 13.01
C VAL A 177 -4.68 0.02 13.10
N PHE A 178 -4.14 0.56 12.01
CA PHE A 178 -2.85 1.22 11.97
C PHE A 178 -3.06 2.74 11.93
N ALA A 179 -2.81 3.41 13.05
CA ALA A 179 -3.02 4.85 13.20
C ALA A 179 -1.71 5.59 13.47
N GLY A 180 -1.58 6.80 12.95
CA GLY A 180 -0.41 7.64 13.14
C GLY A 180 -0.20 8.04 14.59
N SER A 181 1.05 8.11 15.04
CA SER A 181 1.43 8.58 16.37
C SER A 181 1.70 10.09 16.37
N PRO A 182 1.16 10.87 17.33
CA PRO A 182 1.52 12.28 17.48
C PRO A 182 3.04 12.45 17.60
N GLY A 183 3.60 13.43 16.87
CA GLY A 183 5.03 13.77 16.95
C GLY A 183 5.99 12.83 16.20
N GLN A 184 5.54 11.66 15.74
CA GLN A 184 6.35 10.73 14.93
C GLN A 184 6.09 10.88 13.43
N GLN A 185 4.90 11.32 13.06
CA GLN A 185 4.50 11.51 11.67
C GLN A 185 4.05 12.95 11.47
N ARG A 186 4.31 13.52 10.28
CA ARG A 186 3.69 14.78 9.83
C ARG A 186 2.78 14.44 8.67
N ALA A 187 1.53 14.87 8.72
CA ALA A 187 0.63 14.72 7.58
C ALA A 187 1.28 15.38 6.35
N LYS A 188 1.44 14.63 5.26
CA LYS A 188 2.03 15.18 4.04
C LYS A 188 1.15 16.35 3.57
N VAL A 189 1.76 17.49 3.25
CA VAL A 189 1.00 18.63 2.69
C VAL A 189 0.35 18.25 1.35
N ALA A 190 1.01 17.38 0.58
CA ALA A 190 0.48 16.80 -0.66
C ALA A 190 -0.74 15.88 -0.44
N GLU A 191 -0.95 15.42 0.79
CA GLU A 191 -2.10 14.63 1.19
C GLU A 191 -3.31 15.54 1.50
N LEU A 192 -3.10 16.81 1.90
CA LEU A 192 -4.21 17.75 2.14
C LEU A 192 -5.10 17.97 0.91
N SER A 193 -4.54 17.97 -0.30
CA SER A 193 -5.32 18.10 -1.54
C SER A 193 -6.20 16.87 -1.80
N LYS A 194 -5.79 15.69 -1.33
CA LYS A 194 -6.54 14.43 -1.46
C LYS A 194 -7.57 14.24 -0.34
N PHE A 195 -7.23 14.62 0.89
CA PHE A 195 -8.07 14.39 2.07
C PHE A 195 -8.99 15.56 2.43
N GLY A 196 -8.73 16.76 1.89
CA GLY A 196 -9.47 18.00 2.18
C GLY A 196 -9.34 18.50 3.62
N ARG A 197 -8.60 17.79 4.47
CA ARG A 197 -8.34 18.12 5.87
C ARG A 197 -7.04 17.46 6.35
N PRO A 198 -6.34 18.07 7.33
CA PRO A 198 -5.17 17.45 7.94
C PRO A 198 -5.51 16.17 8.70
N ALA A 199 -4.60 15.20 8.65
CA ALA A 199 -4.70 14.00 9.48
C ALA A 199 -4.71 14.40 10.97
N LYS A 200 -5.67 13.85 11.73
CA LYS A 200 -5.75 14.03 13.18
C LYS A 200 -5.07 12.85 13.86
N MET A 201 -3.76 12.94 13.99
CA MET A 201 -2.94 11.98 14.73
C MET A 201 -3.32 12.03 16.21
N ARG A 202 -4.08 11.03 16.64
CA ARG A 202 -4.59 10.91 18.01
C ARG A 202 -3.66 10.04 18.84
N SER A 203 -3.51 10.35 20.12
CA SER A 203 -2.72 9.51 21.04
C SER A 203 -3.38 8.15 21.29
N ARG A 204 -2.59 7.19 21.79
CA ARG A 204 -3.08 5.85 22.16
C ARG A 204 -4.20 5.94 23.19
N SER A 205 -4.06 6.86 24.14
CA SER A 205 -5.07 7.14 25.17
C SER A 205 -6.36 7.70 24.60
N TRP A 206 -6.30 8.50 23.53
CA TRP A 206 -7.49 8.98 22.84
C TRP A 206 -8.19 7.83 22.12
N TRP A 207 -7.44 7.00 21.39
CA TRP A 207 -7.98 5.81 20.71
C TRP A 207 -8.62 4.84 21.70
N GLY A 208 -7.97 4.57 22.83
CA GLY A 208 -8.54 3.74 23.90
C GLY A 208 -9.86 4.28 24.43
N LYS A 209 -9.95 5.58 24.74
CA LYS A 209 -11.22 6.22 25.15
C LYS A 209 -12.31 6.10 24.08
N TYR A 210 -11.93 6.30 22.83
CA TYR A 210 -12.83 6.20 21.69
C TYR A 210 -13.37 4.77 21.49
N PHE A 211 -12.51 3.75 21.55
CA PHE A 211 -12.93 2.35 21.43
C PHE A 211 -13.86 1.94 22.57
N MET A 212 -13.58 2.36 23.81
CA MET A 212 -14.49 2.15 24.94
C MET A 212 -15.87 2.79 24.71
N GLN A 213 -15.92 4.01 24.19
CA GLN A 213 -17.18 4.69 23.86
C GLN A 213 -17.98 3.97 22.76
N MET A 214 -17.29 3.33 21.82
CA MET A 214 -17.91 2.57 20.73
C MET A 214 -18.21 1.11 21.09
N ASN A 215 -18.04 0.71 22.35
CA ASN A 215 -18.16 -0.67 22.80
C ASN A 215 -17.30 -1.65 21.95
N SER A 216 -16.15 -1.16 21.47
CA SER A 216 -15.16 -1.95 20.73
C SER A 216 -14.06 -2.36 21.69
N GLU A 217 -13.91 -3.66 21.89
CA GLU A 217 -12.89 -4.22 22.78
C GLU A 217 -11.60 -4.53 22.02
N GLU A 218 -10.45 -4.25 22.64
CA GLU A 218 -9.17 -4.73 22.14
C GLU A 218 -9.03 -6.24 22.43
N ASN A 219 -8.58 -6.99 21.44
CA ASN A 219 -8.29 -8.42 21.53
C ASN A 219 -6.90 -8.61 22.14
N GLU A 220 -6.84 -8.57 23.47
CA GLU A 220 -5.59 -8.71 24.22
C GLU A 220 -4.82 -10.00 23.90
N ALA A 221 -5.53 -11.10 23.61
CA ALA A 221 -4.90 -12.37 23.29
C ALA A 221 -4.10 -12.28 21.98
N VAL A 222 -4.67 -11.63 20.96
CA VAL A 222 -3.98 -11.41 19.68
C VAL A 222 -2.92 -10.33 19.81
N ALA A 223 -3.19 -9.25 20.55
CA ALA A 223 -2.19 -8.20 20.81
C ALA A 223 -0.91 -8.79 21.45
N LYS A 224 -1.05 -9.66 22.46
CA LYS A 224 0.09 -10.37 23.08
C LYS A 224 0.83 -11.27 22.08
N LYS A 225 0.12 -12.00 21.21
CA LYS A 225 0.75 -12.82 20.16
C LYS A 225 1.50 -11.94 19.15
N PHE A 226 0.92 -10.80 18.79
CA PHE A 226 1.54 -9.83 17.89
C PHE A 226 2.81 -9.23 18.50
N GLU A 227 2.78 -8.84 19.77
CA GLU A 227 3.97 -8.35 20.50
C GLU A 227 5.08 -9.41 20.53
N GLN A 228 4.74 -10.66 20.90
CA GLN A 228 5.69 -11.77 20.89
C GLN A 228 6.30 -12.03 19.51
N ALA A 229 5.48 -12.00 18.45
CA ALA A 229 5.95 -12.16 17.08
C ALA A 229 6.81 -10.97 16.64
N SER A 230 6.43 -9.75 17.02
CA SER A 230 7.17 -8.52 16.72
C SER A 230 8.57 -8.56 17.32
N SER A 231 8.69 -8.95 18.60
CA SER A 231 9.99 -9.10 19.26
C SER A 231 10.87 -10.17 18.59
N LYS A 232 10.29 -11.33 18.26
CA LYS A 232 11.03 -12.43 17.59
C LYS A 232 11.50 -12.07 16.19
N MET A 233 10.74 -11.25 15.48
CA MET A 233 11.01 -10.83 14.10
C MET A 233 11.66 -9.45 14.02
N THR A 234 12.09 -8.90 15.16
CA THR A 234 12.70 -7.56 15.29
C THR A 234 11.90 -6.45 14.60
N PHE A 235 10.57 -6.59 14.55
CA PHE A 235 9.66 -5.61 13.99
C PHE A 235 9.37 -4.54 15.03
N GLN A 236 9.67 -3.28 14.69
CA GLN A 236 9.40 -2.12 15.52
C GLN A 236 8.36 -1.23 14.80
N PRO A 237 7.12 -1.17 15.29
CA PRO A 237 6.10 -0.32 14.70
C PRO A 237 6.39 1.16 14.99
N SER A 238 6.24 1.99 13.97
CA SER A 238 6.22 3.45 14.06
C SER A 238 4.79 4.00 14.21
N CYS A 239 3.79 3.21 13.81
CA CYS A 239 2.38 3.48 14.01
C CYS A 239 1.85 2.81 15.26
N GLN A 240 0.69 3.29 15.70
CA GLN A 240 -0.09 2.66 16.74
C GLN A 240 -0.92 1.56 16.09
N ILE A 241 -0.66 0.32 16.51
CA ILE A 241 -1.39 -0.84 16.05
C ILE A 241 -2.37 -1.25 17.15
N PHE A 242 -3.63 -1.41 16.78
CA PHE A 242 -4.71 -1.88 17.65
C PHE A 242 -5.39 -3.09 17.03
N HIS A 243 -5.66 -4.09 17.86
CA HIS A 243 -6.31 -5.34 17.44
C HIS A 243 -7.70 -5.37 18.04
N LEU A 244 -8.74 -5.03 17.30
CA LEU A 244 -10.11 -4.95 17.83
C LEU A 244 -10.88 -6.25 17.55
N LYS A 245 -11.73 -6.64 18.51
CA LYS A 245 -12.71 -7.71 18.29
C LYS A 245 -13.78 -7.25 17.29
N PRO A 246 -14.34 -8.18 16.49
CA PRO A 246 -15.50 -7.88 15.65
C PRO A 246 -16.74 -7.63 16.52
N TYR A 247 -17.78 -7.04 15.94
CA TYR A 247 -19.08 -6.97 16.62
C TYR A 247 -19.79 -8.31 16.53
N HIS A 248 -20.36 -8.74 17.66
CA HIS A 248 -21.07 -10.01 17.78
C HIS A 248 -22.44 -9.98 17.13
#